data_AF-A0A526YUL0-F1
#
_entry.id   AF-A0A526YUL0-F1
#
_cell.length_a   1.000
_cell.length_b   1.000
_cell.length_c   1.000
_cell.angle_alpha   90.00
_cell.angle_beta   90.00
_cell.angle_gamma   90.00
#
_symmetry.space_group_name_H-M   'P 1'
#
loop_
_entity.id
_entity.type
_entity.pdbx_description
1 polymer ?
#
loop_
_entity_poly.entity_id
_entity_poly.type
_entity_poly.pdbx_seq_one_letter_code
_entity_poly.pdbx_strand_id
1 'polypeptide(L)' 'MMLNSENGTAVRLEKASFSYGEAPFLFDVEFAASKITAIMGPSASGKSTLLNL' A
#
# COMPACT_ATOMS: atom_id res chain seq x y z
N MET A 1 14.53 5.90 -29.19
CA MET A 1 13.35 5.64 -28.34
C MET A 1 13.92 5.17 -27.00
N MET A 2 14.06 6.05 -26.01
CA MET A 2 14.71 5.70 -24.73
C MET A 2 13.77 4.80 -23.92
N LEU A 3 14.18 3.56 -23.72
CA LEU A 3 13.58 2.66 -22.73
C LEU A 3 14.12 3.10 -21.37
N ASN A 4 13.35 3.91 -20.65
CA ASN A 4 13.63 4.14 -19.24
C ASN A 4 13.32 2.84 -18.50
N SER A 5 14.36 2.05 -18.21
CA SER A 5 14.26 0.95 -17.25
C SER A 5 14.12 1.59 -15.87
N GLU A 6 12.88 1.86 -15.45
CA GLU A 6 12.59 2.26 -14.08
C GLU A 6 12.98 1.05 -13.19
N ASN A 7 14.15 1.09 -12.52
CA ASN A 7 14.70 -0.01 -11.71
C ASN A 7 13.93 -0.20 -10.38
N GLY A 8 12.62 -0.42 -10.46
CA GLY A 8 11.76 -0.59 -9.29
C GLY A 8 10.76 -1.73 -9.47
N THR A 9 10.30 -2.26 -8.34
CA THR A 9 9.24 -3.26 -8.28
C THR A 9 7.98 -2.60 -7.76
N ALA A 10 6.85 -2.82 -8.43
CA ALA A 10 5.54 -2.39 -7.92
C ALA A 10 5.17 -3.24 -6.70
N VAL A 11 4.49 -2.64 -5.73
CA VAL A 11 4.02 -3.34 -4.53
C VAL A 11 2.51 -3.49 -4.62
N ARG A 12 2.00 -4.71 -4.49
CA ARG A 12 0.57 -4.99 -4.52
C ARG A 12 0.16 -5.76 -3.28
N LEU A 13 -0.84 -5.25 -2.57
CA LEU A 13 -1.51 -5.96 -1.49
C LEU A 13 -2.81 -6.52 -2.07
N GLU A 14 -2.88 -7.84 -2.22
CA GLU A 14 -4.07 -8.51 -2.76
C GLU A 14 -4.98 -8.96 -1.63
N LYS A 15 -6.01 -8.16 -1.34
CA LYS A 15 -6.99 -8.43 -0.28
C LYS A 15 -6.32 -8.77 1.06
N ALA A 16 -5.23 -8.07 1.39
CA ALA A 16 -4.52 -8.26 2.64
C ALA A 16 -5.44 -7.90 3.81
N SER A 17 -5.62 -8.84 4.74
CA SER A 17 -6.50 -8.69 5.90
C SER A 17 -5.68 -8.67 7.17
N PHE A 18 -5.91 -7.67 8.03
CA PHE A 18 -5.21 -7.55 9.31
C PHE A 18 -6.16 -7.10 10.43
N SER A 19 -6.02 -7.66 11.62
CA SER A 19 -6.81 -7.27 12.81
C SER A 19 -5.97 -7.34 14.09
N TYR A 20 -6.18 -6.38 14.99
CA TYR A 20 -5.70 -6.39 16.38
C TYR A 20 -6.75 -6.92 17.37
N GLY A 21 -7.59 -7.88 16.95
CA GLY A 21 -8.69 -8.41 17.76
C GLY A 21 -10.03 -7.66 17.60
N GLU A 22 -10.08 -6.69 16.69
CA GLU A 22 -11.28 -5.94 16.29
C GLU A 22 -11.71 -6.30 14.86
N ALA A 23 -12.61 -5.48 14.27
CA ALA A 23 -12.98 -5.60 12.87
C ALA A 23 -11.73 -5.55 11.95
N PRO A 24 -11.63 -6.43 10.93
CA PRO A 24 -10.45 -6.51 10.09
C PRO A 24 -10.33 -5.29 9.16
N PHE A 25 -9.10 -4.79 9.04
CA PHE A 25 -8.70 -3.92 7.94
C PHE A 25 -8.47 -4.77 6.69
N LEU A 26 -9.03 -4.33 5.56
CA LEU A 26 -8.84 -4.96 4.26
C LEU A 26 -8.13 -3.97 3.33
N PHE A 27 -7.02 -4.41 2.75
CA PHE A 27 -6.23 -3.62 1.82
C PHE A 27 -6.16 -4.32 0.46
N ASP A 28 -6.68 -3.66 -0.57
CA ASP A 28 -6.54 -4.03 -1.98
C ASP A 28 -6.00 -2.82 -2.73
N VAL A 29 -4.68 -2.67 -2.69
CA VAL A 29 -3.99 -1.45 -3.15
C VAL A 29 -2.71 -1.81 -3.89
N GLU A 30 -2.33 -0.93 -4.81
CA GLU A 30 -1.13 -1.05 -5.61
C GLU A 30 -0.32 0.24 -5.55
N PHE A 31 0.99 0.10 -5.38
CA PHE A 31 1.97 1.18 -5.41
C PHE A 31 2.86 1.00 -6.63
N ALA A 32 2.86 2.00 -7.51
CA ALA A 32 3.64 1.97 -8.73
C ALA A 32 5.15 1.90 -8.43
N ALA A 33 5.86 1.11 -9.24
CA ALA A 33 7.32 1.07 -9.22
C ALA A 33 7.91 2.46 -9.43
N SER A 34 8.97 2.79 -8.69
CA SER A 34 9.75 4.02 -8.88
C SER A 34 8.94 5.31 -8.75
N LYS A 35 7.89 5.33 -7.90
CA LYS A 35 7.09 6.52 -7.58
C LYS A 35 6.99 6.77 -6.08
N ILE A 36 7.00 8.04 -5.69
CA ILE A 36 6.66 8.47 -4.33
C ILE A 36 5.13 8.49 -4.22
N THR A 37 4.58 7.72 -3.28
CA THR A 37 3.13 7.67 -3.04
C THR A 37 2.79 8.24 -1.67
N ALA A 38 1.87 9.19 -1.60
CA ALA A 38 1.33 9.71 -0.35
C ALA A 38 0.08 8.91 0.07
N ILE A 39 0.04 8.46 1.33
CA ILE A 39 -1.12 7.78 1.90
C ILE A 39 -1.86 8.76 2.80
N MET A 40 -3.11 9.09 2.43
CA MET A 40 -3.93 10.08 3.13
C MET A 40 -5.29 9.50 3.53
N GLY A 41 -5.91 10.06 4.56
CA GLY A 41 -7.24 9.65 5.01
C GLY A 41 -7.53 10.04 6.47
N PRO A 42 -8.79 9.92 6.92
CA PRO A 42 -9.22 10.27 8.29
C PRO A 42 -8.39 9.61 9.39
N SER A 43 -8.43 10.15 10.61
CA SER A 43 -7.82 9.46 11.76
C SER A 43 -8.39 8.04 11.91
N ALA A 44 -7.57 7.10 12.39
CA ALA A 44 -7.94 5.68 12.57
C ALA A 44 -8.38 4.89 11.31
N SER A 45 -8.16 5.41 10.10
CA SER A 45 -8.44 4.69 8.83
C SER A 45 -7.51 3.50 8.52
N GLY A 46 -6.57 3.17 9.40
CA GLY A 46 -5.63 2.05 9.19
C GLY A 46 -4.36 2.38 8.38
N LYS A 47 -4.04 3.66 8.17
CA LYS A 47 -2.81 4.07 7.44
C LYS A 47 -1.51 3.53 8.06
N SER A 48 -1.37 3.67 9.39
CA SER A 48 -0.20 3.13 10.10
C SER A 48 -0.19 1.61 10.10
N THR A 49 -1.36 0.97 10.13
CA THR A 49 -1.50 -0.48 10.00
C THR A 49 -1.02 -0.94 8.63
N LEU A 50 -1.46 -0.31 7.55
CA LEU A 50 -1.03 -0.59 6.16
C LEU A 50 0.49 -0.54 6.00
N LEU A 51 1.16 0.43 6.63
CA LEU A 51 2.61 0.61 6.57
C LEU A 51 3.40 -0.41 7.42
N ASN A 52 2.74 -1.10 8.34
CA ASN A 52 3.35 -2.09 9.25
C ASN A 52 3.07 -3.55 8.85
N LEU A 53 2.41 -3.79 7.72
CA LEU A 53 2.21 -5.13 7.15
C LEU A 53 3.53 -5.66 6.58
#